data_AF-A0AAU5PM50-F1
#
_entry.id   AF-A0AAU5PM50-F1
#
_cell.length_a   1.000
_cell.length_b   1.000
_cell.length_c   1.000
_cell.angle_alpha   90.00
_cell.angle_beta   90.00
_cell.angle_gamma   90.00
#
_symmetry.space_group_name_H-M   'P 1'
#
loop_
_entity.id
_entity.type
_entity.pdbx_description
1 polymer ?
#
loop_
_entity_poly.entity_id
_entity_poly.type
_entity_poly.pdbx_seq_one_letter_code
_entity_poly.pdbx_strand_id
1 'polypeptide(L)'
;MTELWAHTLTWAEVDPSRHPFELDEDAAKTLTGLVAPLLPSTEVAEQHRGRSLVAVTEFLVDRYGRWACGWNWSIGEGDTDGGIVEAWCCTSHSVTTAEETAPSVVAGLLEWRDWLEDLAERFATLAPPSHSTGVTADPWHWERACTRLVTVVADRTQAESGWYGHCEQVLGWFLAYNGVDDERAGEIAEGAIGGRFGSWISPDATVVDAVSSKFAGAMGETG
;
A
#
# COMPACT_ATOMS: atom_id res chain seq x y z
N MET A 1 3.46 14.24 -16.78
CA MET A 1 2.74 13.01 -16.41
C MET A 1 3.14 12.70 -14.98
N THR A 2 2.18 12.64 -14.06
CA THR A 2 2.45 12.19 -12.69
C THR A 2 2.89 10.73 -12.76
N GLU A 3 3.96 10.38 -12.06
CA GLU A 3 4.39 8.99 -11.97
C GLU A 3 3.32 8.17 -11.24
N LEU A 4 2.80 7.13 -11.90
CA LEU A 4 1.75 6.25 -11.35
C LEU A 4 2.41 5.16 -10.50
N TRP A 5 2.95 5.58 -9.36
CA TRP A 5 3.61 4.68 -8.41
C TRP A 5 2.82 4.55 -7.12
N ALA A 6 2.65 3.31 -6.67
CA ALA A 6 1.91 3.00 -5.45
C ALA A 6 2.50 3.67 -4.21
N HIS A 7 3.83 3.74 -4.09
CA HIS A 7 4.53 4.40 -2.98
C HIS A 7 4.35 5.93 -2.92
N THR A 8 3.67 6.55 -3.89
CA THR A 8 3.37 8.00 -3.93
C THR A 8 1.90 8.32 -3.63
N LEU A 9 1.08 7.29 -3.38
CA LEU A 9 -0.34 7.44 -3.07
C LEU A 9 -0.53 8.06 -1.68
N THR A 10 -1.44 9.02 -1.57
CA THR A 10 -1.90 9.53 -0.27
C THR A 10 -3.15 8.78 0.19
N TRP A 11 -3.47 8.83 1.49
CA TRP A 11 -4.67 8.16 2.00
C TRP A 11 -5.94 8.68 1.30
N ALA A 12 -6.00 9.98 1.03
CA ALA A 12 -7.11 10.61 0.33
C ALA A 12 -7.40 10.03 -1.06
N GLU A 13 -6.41 9.39 -1.69
CA GLU A 13 -6.48 8.79 -3.02
C GLU A 13 -6.76 7.29 -2.99
N VAL A 14 -6.54 6.63 -1.85
CA VAL A 14 -6.71 5.18 -1.68
C VAL A 14 -7.85 4.80 -0.74
N ASP A 15 -8.41 5.77 -0.01
CA ASP A 15 -9.54 5.58 0.91
C ASP A 15 -10.71 4.89 0.17
N PRO A 16 -11.02 3.63 0.50
CA PRO A 16 -12.05 2.85 -0.20
C PRO A 16 -13.43 3.52 -0.18
N SER A 17 -13.72 4.35 0.85
CA SER A 17 -14.99 5.07 0.95
C SER A 17 -15.19 6.13 -0.14
N ARG A 18 -14.09 6.58 -0.76
CA ARG A 18 -14.09 7.53 -1.88
C ARG A 18 -14.11 6.86 -3.26
N HIS A 19 -13.88 5.54 -3.29
CA HIS A 19 -13.75 4.76 -4.50
C HIS A 19 -14.65 3.52 -4.41
N PRO A 20 -15.97 3.63 -4.62
CA PRO A 20 -16.84 2.46 -4.71
C PRO A 20 -16.34 1.51 -5.79
N PHE A 21 -16.14 0.25 -5.42
CA PHE A 21 -15.62 -0.77 -6.32
C PHE A 21 -16.25 -2.10 -5.95
N GLU A 22 -16.92 -2.71 -6.92
CA GLU A 22 -17.52 -4.03 -6.82
C GLU A 22 -17.17 -4.75 -8.12
N LEU A 23 -16.51 -5.90 -8.00
CA LEU A 23 -16.07 -6.69 -9.14
C LEU A 23 -16.52 -8.13 -8.94
N ASP A 24 -17.76 -8.41 -9.33
CA ASP A 24 -18.26 -9.78 -9.37
C ASP A 24 -17.53 -10.62 -10.44
N GLU A 25 -17.81 -11.92 -10.49
CA GLU A 25 -17.12 -12.86 -11.38
C GLU A 25 -17.26 -12.48 -12.86
N ASP A 26 -18.44 -12.00 -13.28
CA ASP A 26 -18.70 -11.60 -14.66
C ASP A 26 -17.98 -10.28 -15.02
N ALA A 27 -17.96 -9.32 -14.11
CA ALA A 27 -17.23 -8.07 -14.25
C ALA A 27 -15.72 -8.31 -14.26
N ALA A 28 -15.20 -9.22 -13.43
CA ALA A 28 -13.80 -9.63 -13.40
C ALA A 28 -13.40 -10.27 -14.74
N LYS A 29 -14.21 -11.19 -15.26
CA LYS A 29 -13.98 -11.81 -16.57
C LYS A 29 -14.00 -10.79 -17.71
N THR A 30 -14.91 -9.83 -17.65
CA THR A 30 -14.98 -8.74 -18.62
C THR A 30 -13.72 -7.86 -18.54
N LEU A 31 -13.27 -7.52 -17.33
CA LEU A 31 -12.05 -6.74 -17.11
C LEU A 31 -10.82 -7.47 -17.65
N THR A 32 -10.69 -8.78 -17.40
CA THR A 32 -9.63 -9.62 -17.96
C THR A 32 -9.57 -9.51 -19.48
N GLY A 33 -10.72 -9.59 -20.16
CA GLY A 33 -10.80 -9.43 -21.61
C GLY A 33 -10.41 -8.05 -22.12
N LEU A 34 -10.63 -6.99 -21.33
CA LEU A 34 -10.23 -5.62 -21.66
C LEU A 34 -8.74 -5.35 -21.40
N VAL A 35 -8.17 -6.01 -20.39
CA VAL A 35 -6.73 -5.93 -20.06
C VAL A 35 -5.87 -6.70 -21.06
N ALA A 36 -6.33 -7.88 -21.52
CA ALA A 36 -5.59 -8.74 -22.43
C ALA A 36 -4.94 -8.02 -23.64
N PRO A 37 -5.65 -7.16 -24.41
CA PRO A 37 -5.06 -6.45 -25.54
C PRO A 37 -4.06 -5.34 -25.17
N LEU A 38 -3.99 -4.93 -23.90
CA LEU A 38 -3.07 -3.90 -23.41
C LEU A 38 -1.73 -4.49 -22.93
N LEU A 39 -1.66 -5.81 -22.80
CA LEU A 39 -0.48 -6.49 -22.28
C LEU A 39 0.66 -6.47 -23.31
N PRO A 40 1.90 -6.25 -22.85
CA PRO A 40 3.07 -6.35 -23.72
C PRO A 40 3.31 -7.80 -24.14
N SER A 41 3.99 -7.99 -25.27
CA SER A 41 4.60 -9.29 -25.57
C SER A 41 5.74 -9.58 -24.59
N THR A 42 6.11 -10.85 -24.43
CA THR A 42 7.24 -11.26 -23.58
C THR A 42 8.54 -10.54 -23.94
N GLU A 43 8.79 -10.30 -25.24
CA GLU A 43 9.98 -9.57 -25.71
C GLU A 43 9.98 -8.10 -25.24
N VAL A 44 8.83 -7.42 -25.33
CA VAL A 44 8.69 -6.03 -24.88
C VAL A 44 8.79 -5.95 -23.35
N ALA A 45 8.19 -6.90 -22.65
CA ALA A 45 8.28 -7.05 -21.19
C ALA A 45 9.72 -7.23 -20.71
N GLU A 46 10.52 -8.05 -21.37
CA GLU A 46 11.93 -8.25 -21.02
C GLU A 46 12.78 -6.99 -21.24
N GLN A 47 12.56 -6.30 -22.37
CA GLN A 47 13.34 -5.11 -22.75
C GLN A 47 13.00 -3.88 -21.91
N HIS A 48 11.72 -3.69 -21.57
CA HIS A 48 11.22 -2.47 -20.95
C HIS A 48 10.76 -2.64 -19.49
N ARG A 49 10.73 -3.88 -18.98
CA ARG A 49 10.34 -4.23 -17.60
C ARG A 49 9.03 -3.52 -17.20
N GLY A 50 8.92 -3.01 -15.97
CA GLY A 50 7.72 -2.33 -15.49
C GLY A 50 7.20 -1.19 -16.39
N ARG A 51 8.04 -0.57 -17.24
CA ARG A 51 7.57 0.46 -18.20
C ARG A 51 6.67 -0.12 -19.30
N SER A 52 6.77 -1.42 -19.57
CA SER A 52 5.90 -2.11 -20.52
C SER A 52 4.45 -2.22 -20.05
N LEU A 53 4.20 -2.05 -18.74
CA LEU A 53 2.88 -2.17 -18.11
C LEU A 53 2.13 -0.84 -18.01
N VAL A 54 2.72 0.27 -18.47
CA VAL A 54 2.11 1.61 -18.36
C VAL A 54 0.70 1.65 -18.93
N ALA A 55 0.45 1.03 -20.09
CA ALA A 55 -0.87 1.00 -20.72
C ALA A 55 -1.93 0.30 -19.84
N VAL A 56 -1.54 -0.76 -19.13
CA VAL A 56 -2.43 -1.46 -18.19
C VAL A 56 -2.71 -0.57 -16.99
N THR A 57 -1.68 0.01 -16.39
CA THR A 57 -1.82 0.90 -15.23
C THR A 57 -2.65 2.14 -15.56
N GLU A 58 -2.42 2.79 -16.70
CA GLU A 58 -3.22 3.93 -17.17
C GLU A 58 -4.69 3.54 -17.37
N PHE A 59 -4.95 2.40 -18.02
CA PHE A 59 -6.32 1.91 -18.20
C PHE A 59 -7.05 1.66 -16.87
N LEU A 60 -6.37 1.05 -15.89
CA LEU A 60 -6.96 0.80 -14.57
C LEU A 60 -7.18 2.10 -13.79
N VAL A 61 -6.22 3.03 -13.83
CA VAL A 61 -6.32 4.33 -13.17
C VAL A 61 -7.43 5.20 -13.78
N ASP A 62 -7.54 5.23 -15.11
CA ASP A 62 -8.63 5.95 -15.80
C ASP A 62 -10.01 5.41 -15.42
N ARG A 63 -10.10 4.10 -15.15
CA ARG A 63 -11.36 3.42 -14.85
C ARG A 63 -11.75 3.50 -13.38
N TYR A 64 -10.80 3.31 -12.47
CA TYR A 64 -11.07 3.13 -11.04
C TYR A 64 -10.52 4.24 -10.15
N GLY A 65 -9.67 5.11 -10.69
CA GLY A 65 -8.96 6.15 -9.97
C GLY A 65 -7.53 5.76 -9.60
N ARG A 66 -6.81 6.72 -9.01
CA ARG A 66 -5.36 6.60 -8.77
C ARG A 66 -4.99 5.40 -7.90
N TRP A 67 -5.85 5.00 -6.95
CA TRP A 67 -5.61 3.83 -6.11
C TRP A 67 -5.25 2.57 -6.89
N ALA A 68 -5.77 2.41 -8.11
CA ALA A 68 -5.55 1.21 -8.92
C ALA A 68 -4.10 1.04 -9.38
N CYS A 69 -3.22 2.05 -9.25
CA CYS A 69 -1.81 1.90 -9.62
C CYS A 69 -1.02 0.93 -8.72
N GLY A 70 -1.58 0.50 -7.59
CA GLY A 70 -0.97 -0.51 -6.72
C GLY A 70 -1.12 -1.96 -7.18
N TRP A 71 -1.84 -2.23 -8.27
CA TRP A 71 -2.20 -3.59 -8.71
C TRP A 71 -1.01 -4.54 -8.91
N ASN A 72 0.18 -4.02 -9.24
CA ASN A 72 1.40 -4.79 -9.44
C ASN A 72 2.48 -4.53 -8.39
N TRP A 73 2.13 -3.89 -7.27
CA TRP A 73 3.08 -3.64 -6.19
C TRP A 73 3.30 -4.92 -5.39
N SER A 74 4.17 -5.75 -5.92
CA SER A 74 4.41 -7.12 -5.49
C SER A 74 5.25 -7.23 -4.22
N ILE A 75 5.12 -8.36 -3.54
CA ILE A 75 6.02 -8.75 -2.44
C ILE A 75 7.46 -8.88 -2.95
N GLY A 76 8.41 -8.41 -2.12
CA GLY A 76 9.86 -8.50 -2.39
C GLY A 76 10.32 -7.68 -3.60
N GLU A 77 11.42 -8.09 -4.21
CA GLU A 77 12.16 -7.34 -5.26
C GLU A 77 11.47 -7.36 -6.65
N GLY A 78 10.15 -7.24 -6.69
CA GLY A 78 9.42 -7.17 -7.95
C GLY A 78 9.57 -5.82 -8.66
N ASP A 79 8.59 -5.45 -9.49
CA ASP A 79 8.71 -4.24 -10.33
C ASP A 79 8.79 -2.93 -9.52
N THR A 80 8.28 -2.90 -8.29
CA THR A 80 8.19 -1.68 -7.46
C THR A 80 8.71 -1.87 -6.02
N ASP A 81 9.26 -3.04 -5.69
CA ASP A 81 9.83 -3.46 -4.38
C ASP A 81 8.93 -3.25 -3.14
N GLY A 82 8.80 -4.27 -2.28
CA GLY A 82 8.20 -4.13 -0.95
C GLY A 82 6.70 -3.90 -0.85
N GLY A 83 5.97 -4.29 -1.89
CA GLY A 83 4.51 -4.25 -1.89
C GLY A 83 3.86 -5.48 -1.24
N ILE A 84 2.57 -5.66 -1.49
CA ILE A 84 1.72 -6.69 -0.84
C ILE A 84 1.08 -7.66 -1.82
N VAL A 85 1.21 -7.40 -3.13
CA VAL A 85 0.54 -8.21 -4.16
C VAL A 85 1.31 -9.53 -4.35
N GLU A 86 0.61 -10.65 -4.18
CA GLU A 86 1.12 -12.00 -4.36
C GLU A 86 0.86 -12.52 -5.78
N ALA A 87 -0.27 -12.13 -6.39
CA ALA A 87 -0.63 -12.53 -7.76
C ALA A 87 0.36 -12.05 -8.84
N TRP A 88 1.23 -11.09 -8.50
CA TRP A 88 2.24 -10.52 -9.38
C TRP A 88 3.63 -10.67 -8.74
N CYS A 89 4.64 -11.07 -9.51
CA CYS A 89 6.02 -11.15 -9.05
C CYS A 89 6.86 -10.04 -9.68
N CYS A 90 7.06 -10.11 -11.00
CA CYS A 90 7.72 -9.06 -11.76
C CYS A 90 7.43 -9.25 -13.25
N THR A 91 7.60 -8.18 -14.03
CA THR A 91 7.33 -8.18 -15.47
C THR A 91 7.98 -9.36 -16.19
N SER A 92 9.24 -9.71 -15.86
CA SER A 92 9.98 -10.78 -16.54
C SER A 92 9.49 -12.19 -16.21
N HIS A 93 8.82 -12.41 -15.07
CA HIS A 93 8.33 -13.73 -14.66
C HIS A 93 6.81 -13.87 -14.83
N SER A 94 6.08 -12.77 -14.76
CA SER A 94 4.62 -12.76 -14.79
C SER A 94 4.04 -12.54 -16.19
N VAL A 95 4.78 -11.95 -17.13
CA VAL A 95 4.31 -11.76 -18.51
C VAL A 95 4.65 -12.98 -19.37
N THR A 96 3.62 -13.74 -19.76
CA THR A 96 3.70 -14.86 -20.70
C THR A 96 2.84 -14.59 -21.94
N THR A 97 1.64 -15.19 -22.00
CA THR A 97 0.60 -14.92 -22.98
C THR A 97 -0.44 -13.98 -22.39
N ALA A 98 -1.17 -13.24 -23.24
CA ALA A 98 -2.19 -12.32 -22.76
C ALA A 98 -3.29 -13.04 -21.96
N GLU A 99 -3.67 -14.25 -22.40
CA GLU A 99 -4.68 -15.08 -21.75
C GLU A 99 -4.26 -15.56 -20.35
N GLU A 100 -2.98 -15.85 -20.15
CA GLU A 100 -2.44 -16.27 -18.84
C GLU A 100 -2.11 -15.08 -17.94
N THR A 101 -1.66 -13.96 -18.51
CA THR A 101 -1.20 -12.79 -17.74
C THR A 101 -2.36 -11.89 -17.31
N ALA A 102 -3.40 -11.72 -18.12
CA ALA A 102 -4.52 -10.83 -17.80
C ALA A 102 -5.27 -11.22 -16.50
N PRO A 103 -5.51 -12.52 -16.20
CA PRO A 103 -6.06 -12.92 -14.92
C PRO A 103 -5.20 -12.48 -13.71
N SER A 104 -3.87 -12.54 -13.82
CA SER A 104 -2.96 -12.09 -12.75
C SER A 104 -3.05 -10.59 -12.49
N VAL A 105 -3.27 -9.77 -13.53
CA VAL A 105 -3.51 -8.33 -13.38
C VAL A 105 -4.77 -8.07 -12.55
N VAL A 106 -5.86 -8.76 -12.89
CA VAL A 106 -7.14 -8.60 -12.18
C VAL A 106 -7.04 -9.11 -10.75
N ALA A 107 -6.36 -10.24 -10.54
CA ALA A 107 -6.09 -10.77 -9.20
C ALA A 107 -5.26 -9.79 -8.36
N GLY A 108 -4.19 -9.21 -8.92
CA GLY A 108 -3.38 -8.22 -8.23
C GLY A 108 -4.14 -6.93 -7.88
N LEU A 109 -5.04 -6.48 -8.76
CA LEU A 109 -5.93 -5.35 -8.46
C LEU A 109 -6.87 -5.66 -7.29
N LEU A 110 -7.42 -6.88 -7.25
CA LEU A 110 -8.30 -7.33 -6.16
C LEU A 110 -7.53 -7.46 -4.84
N GLU A 111 -6.35 -8.08 -4.85
CA GLU A 111 -5.51 -8.18 -3.64
C GLU A 111 -5.12 -6.81 -3.09
N TRP A 112 -4.78 -5.87 -3.98
CA TRP A 112 -4.54 -4.49 -3.61
C TRP A 112 -5.77 -3.82 -3.02
N ARG A 113 -6.95 -4.06 -3.62
CA ARG A 113 -8.21 -3.53 -3.11
C ARG A 113 -8.54 -4.07 -1.71
N ASP A 114 -8.47 -5.37 -1.52
CA ASP A 114 -8.73 -6.04 -0.25
C ASP A 114 -7.82 -5.51 0.86
N TRP A 115 -6.55 -5.24 0.53
CA TRP A 115 -5.61 -4.63 1.44
C TRP A 115 -6.02 -3.22 1.89
N LEU A 116 -6.47 -2.37 0.96
CA LEU A 116 -6.94 -1.02 1.28
C LEU A 116 -8.20 -1.03 2.17
N GLU A 117 -9.09 -2.00 1.95
CA GLU A 117 -10.30 -2.18 2.76
C GLU A 117 -9.97 -2.69 4.18
N ASP A 118 -9.09 -3.69 4.32
CA ASP A 118 -8.61 -4.15 5.63
C ASP A 118 -7.89 -3.02 6.39
N LEU A 119 -7.11 -2.18 5.71
CA LEU A 119 -6.51 -0.99 6.33
C LEU A 119 -7.56 0.01 6.82
N ALA A 120 -8.60 0.30 6.01
CA ALA A 120 -9.66 1.22 6.41
C ALA A 120 -10.40 0.75 7.68
N GLU A 121 -10.70 -0.56 7.77
CA GLU A 121 -11.32 -1.16 8.95
C GLU A 121 -10.41 -1.08 10.19
N ARG A 122 -9.12 -1.35 10.01
CA ARG A 122 -8.12 -1.22 11.08
C ARG A 122 -7.97 0.22 11.53
N PHE A 123 -7.93 1.18 10.60
CA PHE A 123 -7.83 2.60 10.93
C PHE A 123 -9.01 3.04 11.77
N ALA A 124 -10.24 2.68 11.38
CA ALA A 124 -11.43 2.96 12.18
C ALA A 124 -11.39 2.33 13.58
N THR A 125 -10.82 1.13 13.71
CA THR A 125 -10.68 0.41 14.99
C THR A 125 -9.57 0.97 15.88
N LEU A 126 -8.51 1.51 15.27
CA LEU A 126 -7.30 1.98 15.96
C LEU A 126 -7.30 3.49 16.21
N ALA A 127 -8.19 4.23 15.56
CA ALA A 127 -8.33 5.66 15.72
C ALA A 127 -8.52 6.03 17.21
N PRO A 128 -7.75 7.00 17.73
CA PRO A 128 -7.98 7.50 19.08
C PRO A 128 -9.41 8.04 19.23
N PRO A 129 -10.02 7.93 20.42
CA PRO A 129 -11.33 8.50 20.67
C PRO A 129 -11.35 10.00 20.34
N SER A 130 -12.35 10.45 19.58
CA SER A 130 -12.44 11.84 19.14
C SER A 130 -12.45 12.81 20.32
N HIS A 131 -11.45 13.69 20.39
CA HIS A 131 -11.28 14.68 21.44
C HIS A 131 -12.26 15.84 21.28
N SER A 132 -13.51 15.64 21.68
CA SER A 132 -14.49 16.74 21.81
C SER A 132 -14.17 17.73 22.94
N THR A 133 -13.08 17.51 23.72
CA THR A 133 -12.84 18.22 24.99
C THR A 133 -11.42 18.79 25.17
N GLY A 134 -10.61 18.93 24.11
CA GLY A 134 -9.34 19.70 24.17
C GLY A 134 -8.20 19.07 24.97
N VAL A 135 -8.26 17.76 25.25
CA VAL A 135 -7.14 16.97 25.78
C VAL A 135 -6.52 16.21 24.61
N THR A 136 -5.19 16.19 24.49
CA THR A 136 -4.49 15.38 23.49
C THR A 136 -4.75 13.89 23.72
N ALA A 137 -4.73 13.08 22.65
CA ALA A 137 -4.88 11.64 22.77
C ALA A 137 -3.83 11.06 23.70
N ASP A 138 -4.27 10.14 24.58
CA ASP A 138 -3.35 9.36 25.39
C ASP A 138 -2.34 8.68 24.46
N PRO A 139 -1.02 8.92 24.64
CA PRO A 139 0.05 8.34 23.83
C PRO A 139 -0.10 6.83 23.59
N TRP A 140 -0.70 6.12 24.54
CA TRP A 140 -0.99 4.69 24.43
C TRP A 140 -1.78 4.31 23.16
N HIS A 141 -2.71 5.15 22.69
CA HIS A 141 -3.48 4.86 21.47
C HIS A 141 -2.58 4.87 20.24
N TRP A 142 -1.66 5.83 20.16
CA TRP A 142 -0.71 5.95 19.06
C TRP A 142 0.34 4.84 19.08
N GLU A 143 0.85 4.47 20.27
CA GLU A 143 1.77 3.33 20.41
C GLU A 143 1.08 2.04 19.94
N ARG A 144 -0.12 1.77 20.44
CA ARG A 144 -0.91 0.59 20.06
C ARG A 144 -1.20 0.55 18.56
N ALA A 145 -1.57 1.67 17.95
CA ALA A 145 -1.85 1.74 16.53
C ALA A 145 -0.59 1.47 15.72
N CYS A 146 0.52 2.14 16.04
CA CYS A 146 1.81 1.93 15.38
C CYS A 146 2.25 0.47 15.46
N THR A 147 2.26 -0.14 16.65
CA THR A 147 2.66 -1.55 16.81
C THR A 147 1.83 -2.48 15.94
N ARG A 148 0.50 -2.31 15.93
CA ARG A 148 -0.40 -3.19 15.16
C ARG A 148 -0.28 -3.00 13.66
N LEU A 149 -0.09 -1.76 13.19
CA LEU A 149 0.08 -1.46 11.78
C LEU A 149 1.43 -1.96 11.25
N VAL A 150 2.51 -1.76 12.01
CA VAL A 150 3.82 -2.33 11.68
C VAL A 150 3.76 -3.84 11.56
N THR A 151 3.12 -4.52 12.54
CA THR A 151 3.01 -5.99 12.51
C THR A 151 2.21 -6.48 11.30
N VAL A 152 1.04 -5.90 11.01
CA VAL A 152 0.24 -6.38 9.88
C VAL A 152 0.93 -6.10 8.53
N VAL A 153 1.63 -4.98 8.38
CA VAL A 153 2.41 -4.71 7.17
C VAL A 153 3.52 -5.74 7.03
N ALA A 154 4.32 -5.97 8.09
CA ALA A 154 5.39 -6.96 8.07
C ALA A 154 4.87 -8.37 7.73
N ASP A 155 3.73 -8.78 8.28
CA ASP A 155 3.12 -10.07 7.97
C ASP A 155 2.66 -10.13 6.49
N ARG A 156 2.02 -9.07 5.99
CA ARG A 156 1.45 -9.03 4.63
C ARG A 156 2.52 -8.96 3.55
N THR A 157 3.60 -8.22 3.79
CA THR A 157 4.76 -8.12 2.89
C THR A 157 5.79 -9.23 3.15
N GLN A 158 5.53 -10.14 4.10
CA GLN A 158 6.46 -11.18 4.55
C GLN A 158 7.82 -10.65 5.03
N ALA A 159 7.88 -9.38 5.43
CA ALA A 159 9.11 -8.65 5.77
C ALA A 159 10.23 -8.81 4.73
N GLU A 160 9.87 -8.90 3.44
CA GLU A 160 10.75 -9.10 2.30
C GLU A 160 11.60 -7.85 1.97
N SER A 161 12.12 -7.68 0.76
CA SER A 161 12.76 -6.40 0.39
C SER A 161 11.76 -5.24 0.43
N GLY A 162 12.23 -4.03 0.74
CA GLY A 162 11.48 -2.78 0.63
C GLY A 162 10.29 -2.58 1.58
N TRP A 163 9.89 -3.58 2.37
CA TRP A 163 8.62 -3.56 3.14
C TRP A 163 8.46 -2.39 4.11
N TYR A 164 9.57 -1.88 4.65
CA TYR A 164 9.56 -0.76 5.57
C TYR A 164 9.11 0.55 4.91
N GLY A 165 9.28 0.70 3.59
CA GLY A 165 8.73 1.83 2.84
C GLY A 165 7.19 1.80 2.79
N HIS A 166 6.60 0.61 2.62
CA HIS A 166 5.15 0.45 2.75
C HIS A 166 4.68 0.68 4.19
N CYS A 167 5.48 0.27 5.18
CA CYS A 167 5.20 0.53 6.58
C CYS A 167 5.15 2.02 6.89
N GLU A 168 6.13 2.80 6.41
CA GLU A 168 6.12 4.27 6.48
C GLU A 168 4.88 4.86 5.84
N GLN A 169 4.53 4.39 4.64
CA GLN A 169 3.34 4.86 3.92
C GLN A 169 2.04 4.57 4.71
N VAL A 170 1.87 3.38 5.26
CA VAL A 170 0.67 3.00 6.04
C VAL A 170 0.56 3.80 7.33
N LEU A 171 1.67 4.06 8.03
CA LEU A 171 1.66 4.93 9.21
C LEU A 171 1.30 6.37 8.84
N GLY A 172 1.83 6.89 7.73
CA GLY A 172 1.44 8.19 7.18
C GLY A 172 -0.05 8.24 6.85
N TRP A 173 -0.59 7.20 6.20
CA TRP A 173 -2.02 7.11 5.90
C TRP A 173 -2.90 7.06 7.14
N PHE A 174 -2.48 6.35 8.19
CA PHE A 174 -3.20 6.32 9.45
C PHE A 174 -3.25 7.70 10.12
N LEU A 175 -2.16 8.46 10.07
CA LEU A 175 -2.14 9.84 10.57
C LEU A 175 -3.08 10.75 9.75
N ALA A 176 -3.04 10.64 8.42
CA ALA A 176 -3.95 11.37 7.53
C ALA A 176 -5.42 11.02 7.76
N TYR A 177 -5.74 9.75 7.99
CA TYR A 177 -7.08 9.30 8.40
C TYR A 177 -7.57 10.00 9.67
N ASN A 178 -6.66 10.27 10.62
CA ASN A 178 -6.95 10.97 11.87
C ASN A 178 -6.83 12.52 11.75
N GLY A 179 -6.72 13.05 10.54
CA GLY A 179 -6.73 14.49 10.26
C GLY A 179 -5.39 15.20 10.40
N VAL A 180 -4.27 14.48 10.47
CA VAL A 180 -2.94 15.06 10.35
C VAL A 180 -2.67 15.39 8.88
N ASP A 181 -2.07 16.55 8.60
CA ASP A 181 -1.70 16.94 7.24
C ASP A 181 -0.70 15.95 6.61
N ASP A 182 -0.81 15.70 5.30
CA ASP A 182 -0.03 14.66 4.59
C ASP A 182 1.48 14.88 4.68
N GLU A 183 1.97 16.12 4.59
CA GLU A 183 3.40 16.45 4.72
C GLU A 183 3.89 16.10 6.13
N ARG A 184 3.13 16.53 7.14
CA ARG A 184 3.45 16.25 8.54
C ARG A 184 3.36 14.76 8.88
N ALA A 185 2.37 14.06 8.34
CA ALA A 185 2.21 12.63 8.52
C ALA A 185 3.43 11.87 7.99
N GLY A 186 3.93 12.26 6.82
CA GLY A 186 5.17 11.73 6.24
C GLY A 186 6.38 11.94 7.14
N GLU A 187 6.61 13.16 7.63
CA GLU A 187 7.71 13.47 8.55
C GLU A 187 7.69 12.63 9.84
N ILE A 188 6.50 12.43 10.41
CA ILE A 188 6.34 11.64 11.64
C ILE A 188 6.66 10.16 11.37
N ALA A 189 6.12 9.61 10.27
CA ALA A 189 6.34 8.21 9.89
C ALA A 189 7.82 7.94 9.57
N GLU A 190 8.44 8.76 8.71
CA GLU A 190 9.88 8.69 8.38
C GLU A 190 10.73 8.87 9.65
N GLY A 191 10.38 9.84 10.50
CA GLY A 191 11.08 10.05 11.76
C GLY A 191 11.01 8.83 12.69
N ALA A 192 9.84 8.20 12.80
CA ALA A 192 9.61 7.03 13.65
C ALA A 192 10.39 5.80 13.16
N ILE A 193 10.31 5.48 11.87
CA ILE A 193 10.96 4.30 11.27
C ILE A 193 12.44 4.58 11.03
N GLY A 194 12.80 5.59 10.26
CA GLY A 194 14.13 6.20 10.14
C GLY A 194 15.28 5.18 10.06
N GLY A 195 15.16 4.20 9.16
CA GLY A 195 16.17 3.16 8.92
C GLY A 195 16.34 2.11 10.02
N ARG A 196 15.40 2.02 10.97
CA ARG A 196 15.43 1.02 12.07
C ARG A 196 15.00 -0.38 11.62
N PHE A 197 14.25 -0.46 10.53
CA PHE A 197 13.88 -1.74 9.91
C PHE A 197 14.87 -2.10 8.81
N GLY A 198 15.10 -3.40 8.63
CA GLY A 198 15.91 -3.94 7.56
C GLY A 198 15.06 -4.74 6.57
N SER A 199 15.52 -4.81 5.32
CA SER A 199 14.99 -5.77 4.35
C SER A 199 15.22 -7.21 4.82
N TRP A 200 14.32 -8.14 4.48
CA TRP A 200 14.44 -9.59 4.71
C TRP A 200 14.42 -10.02 6.19
N ILE A 201 14.03 -9.13 7.09
CA ILE A 201 14.04 -9.39 8.53
C ILE A 201 12.76 -8.82 9.14
N SER A 202 11.94 -9.70 9.71
CA SER A 202 10.82 -9.29 10.55
C SER A 202 11.33 -8.51 11.76
N PRO A 203 10.71 -7.37 12.11
CA PRO A 203 11.21 -6.53 13.17
C PRO A 203 11.10 -7.22 14.53
N ASP A 204 12.16 -7.18 15.32
CA ASP A 204 12.12 -7.63 16.71
C ASP A 204 11.15 -6.75 17.53
N ALA A 205 10.49 -7.35 18.52
CA ALA A 205 9.53 -6.64 19.37
C ALA A 205 10.11 -5.36 20.02
N THR A 206 11.40 -5.39 20.39
CA THR A 206 12.10 -4.23 20.97
C THR A 206 12.28 -3.08 19.98
N VAL A 207 12.43 -3.39 18.69
CA VAL A 207 12.51 -2.38 17.62
C VAL A 207 11.13 -1.79 17.37
N VAL A 208 10.08 -2.63 17.33
CA VAL A 208 8.68 -2.17 17.21
C VAL A 208 8.30 -1.27 18.38
N ASP A 209 8.65 -1.65 19.62
CA ASP A 209 8.40 -0.83 20.81
C ASP A 209 9.07 0.55 20.69
N ALA A 210 10.35 0.59 20.29
CA ALA A 210 11.08 1.85 20.11
C ALA A 210 10.47 2.75 19.02
N VAL A 211 10.03 2.17 17.90
CA VAL A 211 9.34 2.90 16.82
C VAL A 211 7.99 3.43 17.33
N SER A 212 7.23 2.60 18.04
CA SER A 212 5.90 2.96 18.56
C SER A 212 5.95 4.11 19.57
N SER A 213 6.89 4.09 20.52
CA SER A 213 7.05 5.17 21.49
C SER A 213 7.53 6.46 20.85
N LYS A 214 8.40 6.38 19.83
CA LYS A 214 8.82 7.57 19.07
C LYS A 214 7.65 8.17 18.28
N PHE A 215 6.86 7.32 17.62
CA PHE A 215 5.66 7.72 16.90
C PHE A 215 4.65 8.42 17.82
N ALA A 216 4.37 7.85 18.99
CA ALA A 216 3.47 8.46 19.97
C ALA A 216 4.01 9.76 20.57
N GLY A 217 5.32 9.84 20.83
CA GLY A 217 5.98 11.06 21.30
C GLY A 217 5.80 12.23 20.33
N ALA A 218 5.98 11.98 19.03
CA ALA A 218 5.78 12.99 17.99
C ALA A 218 4.34 13.51 17.92
N MET A 219 3.35 12.67 18.26
CA MET A 219 1.94 13.08 18.36
C MET A 219 1.67 13.92 19.62
N GLY A 220 2.35 13.62 20.74
CA GLY A 220 2.20 14.32 22.01
C GLY A 220 2.79 15.74 22.04
N GLU A 221 3.78 16.03 21.21
CA GLU A 221 4.38 17.38 21.05
C GLU A 221 3.46 18.37 20.31
N THR A 222 2.27 17.93 19.87
CA THR A 222 1.32 18.68 19.04
C THR A 222 0.21 19.37 19.86
N GLY A 223 0.43 19.56 21.17
CA GLY A 223 -0.50 20.22 22.11
C GLY A 223 -0.12 21.66 22.43
#